data_AF-A0A8B6LWN9-F1
#
_entry.id   AF-A0A8B6LWN9-F1
#
_cell.length_a   1.000
_cell.length_b   1.000
_cell.length_c   1.000
_cell.angle_alpha   90.00
_cell.angle_beta   90.00
_cell.angle_gamma   90.00
#
_symmetry.space_group_name_H-M   'P 1'
#
loop_
_entity.id
_entity.type
_entity.pdbx_description
1 polymer ?
#
loop_
_entity_poly.entity_id
_entity_poly.type
_entity_poly.pdbx_seq_one_letter_code
_entity_poly.pdbx_strand_id
1 'polypeptide(L)'
;MTPAEMARATRHARQRVDDLLRAARDIELDAREAERLARQECRACFYRTRLAGAAMTVQACMCCQMDQVYGSRATSVLCIPCAKEGGLCRRCGGDVAMDTGRADWPSPRTEKASDESAQ
;
A
#
# COMPACT_ATOMS: atom_id res chain seq x y z
N MET A 1 7.47 36.69 -12.86
CA MET A 1 8.28 35.54 -13.29
C MET A 1 9.65 36.06 -13.75
N THR A 2 10.70 35.79 -12.99
CA THR A 2 12.07 36.27 -13.25
C THR A 2 12.94 35.18 -13.88
N PRO A 3 14.07 35.51 -14.55
CA PRO A 3 15.01 34.51 -15.06
C PRO A 3 15.51 33.51 -14.00
N ALA A 4 15.72 33.97 -12.76
CA ALA A 4 16.11 33.10 -11.64
C ALA A 4 15.00 32.10 -11.27
N GLU A 5 13.73 32.52 -11.31
CA GLU A 5 12.58 31.64 -11.08
C GLU A 5 12.45 30.58 -12.17
N MET A 6 12.67 30.96 -13.43
CA MET A 6 12.68 30.02 -14.57
C MET A 6 13.82 28.99 -14.41
N ALA A 7 15.03 29.43 -14.08
CA ALA A 7 16.16 28.51 -13.84
C ALA A 7 15.88 27.54 -12.68
N ARG A 8 15.25 28.01 -11.59
CA ARG A 8 14.82 27.16 -10.48
C ARG A 8 13.76 26.15 -10.92
N ALA A 9 12.76 26.58 -11.69
CA ALA A 9 11.73 25.69 -12.24
C ALA A 9 12.34 24.59 -13.11
N THR A 10 13.32 24.92 -13.98
CA THR A 10 14.07 23.95 -14.78
C THR A 10 14.82 22.94 -13.91
N ARG A 11 15.50 23.39 -12.83
CA ARG A 11 16.18 22.47 -11.91
C ARG A 11 15.21 21.49 -11.25
N HIS A 12 14.06 21.96 -10.77
CA HIS A 12 13.04 21.08 -10.19
C HIS A 12 12.41 20.14 -11.23
N ALA A 13 12.24 20.58 -12.47
CA ALA A 13 11.78 19.73 -13.55
C ALA A 13 12.76 18.59 -13.82
N ARG A 14 14.06 18.90 -13.91
CA ARG A 14 15.11 17.87 -14.06
C ARG A 14 15.13 16.90 -12.88
N GLN A 15 15.11 17.41 -11.65
CA GLN A 15 15.11 16.56 -10.46
C GLN A 15 13.92 15.60 -10.46
N ARG A 16 12.73 16.05 -10.85
CA ARG A 16 11.54 15.18 -10.96
C ARG A 16 11.75 14.03 -11.95
N VAL A 17 12.38 14.29 -13.10
CA VAL A 17 12.69 13.24 -14.08
C VAL A 17 13.71 12.26 -13.48
N ASP A 18 14.77 12.77 -12.86
CA ASP A 18 15.81 11.93 -12.25
C ASP A 18 15.24 11.05 -11.12
N ASP A 19 14.34 11.60 -10.28
CA ASP A 19 13.66 10.88 -9.21
C ASP A 19 12.72 9.80 -9.76
N LEU A 20 11.98 10.10 -10.84
CA LEU A 20 11.11 9.12 -11.51
C LEU A 20 11.91 7.95 -12.10
N LEU A 21 13.03 8.24 -12.78
CA LEU A 21 13.91 7.21 -13.33
C LEU A 21 14.61 6.39 -12.24
N ARG A 22 14.90 6.98 -11.09
CA ARG A 22 15.40 6.25 -9.92
C ARG A 22 14.33 5.31 -9.37
N ALA A 23 13.12 5.81 -9.14
CA ALA A 23 12.02 4.98 -8.65
C ALA A 23 11.67 3.83 -9.61
N ALA A 24 11.71 4.07 -10.93
CA ALA A 24 11.52 3.01 -11.92
C ALA A 24 12.56 1.90 -11.79
N ARG A 25 13.84 2.26 -11.62
CA ARG A 25 14.93 1.29 -11.38
C ARG A 25 14.77 0.54 -10.07
N ASP A 26 14.36 1.22 -9.00
CA ASP A 26 14.12 0.57 -7.71
C ASP A 26 12.97 -0.47 -7.81
N ILE A 27 11.92 -0.16 -8.57
CA ILE A 27 10.80 -1.08 -8.85
C ILE A 27 11.26 -2.27 -9.69
N GLU A 28 12.09 -2.03 -10.70
CA GLU A 28 12.59 -3.06 -11.62
C GLU A 28 13.53 -4.04 -10.92
N LEU A 29 14.51 -3.52 -10.16
CA LEU A 29 15.52 -4.32 -9.47
C LEU A 29 14.99 -4.99 -8.20
N ASP A 30 13.97 -4.40 -7.56
CA ASP A 30 13.38 -4.83 -6.30
C ASP A 30 14.40 -5.27 -5.22
N ALA A 31 15.50 -4.53 -5.09
CA ALA A 31 16.60 -4.90 -4.18
C ALA A 31 16.19 -4.98 -2.70
N ARG A 32 15.01 -4.44 -2.34
CA ARG A 32 14.41 -4.48 -1.00
C ARG A 32 13.23 -5.45 -0.91
N GLU A 33 13.19 -6.48 -1.76
CA GLU A 33 12.12 -7.49 -1.79
C GLU A 33 11.80 -8.05 -0.39
N ALA A 34 12.81 -8.43 0.39
CA ALA A 34 12.60 -8.99 1.72
C ALA A 34 11.84 -8.03 2.65
N GLU A 35 12.16 -6.73 2.61
CA GLU A 35 11.46 -5.71 3.39
C GLU A 35 10.04 -5.48 2.86
N ARG A 36 9.89 -5.46 1.54
CA ARG A 36 8.60 -5.31 0.86
C ARG A 36 7.64 -6.44 1.24
N LEU A 37 8.10 -7.70 1.18
CA LEU A 37 7.32 -8.87 1.54
C LEU A 37 7.07 -8.95 3.06
N ALA A 38 8.01 -8.51 3.90
CA ALA A 38 7.76 -8.39 5.34
C ALA A 38 6.61 -7.42 5.65
N ARG A 39 6.47 -6.34 4.87
CA ARG A 39 5.33 -5.40 4.94
C ARG A 39 4.09 -5.90 4.19
N GLN A 40 4.18 -7.00 3.45
CA GLN A 40 3.13 -7.56 2.61
C GLN A 40 2.63 -6.54 1.57
N GLU A 41 3.55 -5.86 0.87
CA GLU A 41 3.23 -4.87 -0.17
C GLU A 41 3.65 -5.35 -1.58
N CYS A 42 2.86 -4.99 -2.60
CA CYS A 42 3.31 -5.17 -3.99
C CYS A 42 4.36 -4.10 -4.35
N ARG A 43 5.14 -4.35 -5.41
CA ARG A 43 6.22 -3.42 -5.85
C ARG A 43 5.70 -1.99 -6.03
N ALA A 44 4.56 -1.84 -6.70
CA ALA A 44 3.94 -0.53 -6.92
C ALA A 44 3.55 0.18 -5.61
N CYS A 45 3.12 -0.55 -4.58
CA CYS A 45 2.73 0.05 -3.31
C CYS A 45 3.92 0.38 -2.40
N PHE A 46 4.99 -0.42 -2.46
CA PHE A 46 6.17 -0.26 -1.61
C PHE A 46 7.09 0.88 -2.06
N TYR A 47 7.37 0.97 -3.36
CA TYR A 47 8.28 1.99 -3.90
C TYR A 47 7.61 3.35 -4.19
N ARG A 48 6.29 3.43 -4.12
CA ARG A 48 5.57 4.69 -4.32
C ARG A 48 5.65 5.58 -3.09
N THR A 49 6.13 6.82 -3.28
CA THR A 49 5.99 7.89 -2.27
C THR A 49 4.53 8.29 -2.10
N ARG A 50 4.10 8.47 -0.84
CA ARG A 50 2.74 8.95 -0.51
C ARG A 50 2.81 10.21 0.33
N LEU A 51 1.94 11.15 0.03
CA LEU A 51 1.60 12.22 0.95
C LEU A 51 0.58 11.68 1.95
N ALA A 52 0.94 11.66 3.23
CA ALA A 52 0.06 11.24 4.30
C ALA A 52 0.06 12.31 5.39
N GLY A 53 -1.11 12.85 5.71
CA GLY A 53 -1.27 13.74 6.86
C GLY A 53 -1.18 12.96 8.18
N ALA A 54 -0.59 13.57 9.20
CA ALA A 54 -0.62 13.05 10.57
C ALA A 54 -2.05 13.07 11.09
N ALA A 55 -2.64 11.89 11.29
CA ALA A 55 -4.01 11.71 11.76
C ALA A 55 -4.18 10.29 12.29
N MET A 56 -4.87 10.13 13.42
CA MET A 56 -5.36 8.82 13.82
C MET A 56 -6.56 8.47 12.94
N THR A 57 -6.48 7.38 12.19
CA THR A 57 -7.58 6.93 11.32
C THR A 57 -7.90 5.48 11.62
N VAL A 58 -9.19 5.16 11.57
CA VAL A 58 -9.70 3.80 11.71
C VAL A 58 -10.21 3.35 10.35
N GLN A 59 -9.83 2.16 9.92
CA GLN A 59 -10.33 1.55 8.69
C GLN A 59 -10.48 0.04 8.90
N ALA A 60 -11.68 -0.48 8.63
CA ALA A 60 -11.95 -1.91 8.69
C ALA A 60 -11.20 -2.65 7.56
N CYS A 61 -10.69 -3.83 7.88
CA CYS A 61 -10.12 -4.74 6.90
C CYS A 61 -11.21 -5.22 5.92
N MET A 62 -10.99 -5.11 4.61
CA MET A 62 -11.98 -5.55 3.61
C MET A 62 -12.25 -7.07 3.62
N CYS A 63 -11.33 -7.88 4.13
CA CYS A 63 -11.52 -9.32 4.26
C CYS A 63 -12.24 -9.70 5.57
N CYS A 64 -11.68 -9.37 6.73
CA CYS A 64 -12.23 -9.82 8.02
C CYS A 64 -13.12 -8.80 8.74
N GLN A 65 -13.29 -7.59 8.19
CA GLN A 65 -14.09 -6.50 8.76
C GLN A 65 -13.65 -6.01 10.14
N MET A 66 -12.50 -6.46 10.65
CA MET A 66 -11.93 -5.94 11.90
C MET A 66 -11.32 -4.56 11.69
N ASP A 67 -11.65 -3.63 12.58
CA ASP A 67 -11.09 -2.29 12.60
C ASP A 67 -9.58 -2.30 12.81
N GLN A 68 -8.89 -1.47 12.04
CA GLN A 68 -7.46 -1.24 12.14
C GLN A 68 -7.21 0.24 12.41
N VAL A 69 -6.33 0.54 13.36
CA VAL A 69 -5.95 1.91 13.71
C VAL A 69 -4.62 2.26 13.04
N TYR A 70 -4.56 3.41 12.39
CA TYR A 70 -3.38 3.91 11.69
C TYR A 70 -3.02 5.30 12.18
N GLY A 71 -1.71 5.56 12.34
CA GLY A 71 -1.21 6.87 12.77
C GLY A 71 -1.16 7.95 11.68
N SER A 72 -1.65 7.65 10.47
CA SER A 72 -1.75 8.62 9.39
C SER A 72 -2.95 8.30 8.49
N ARG A 73 -3.29 9.22 7.59
CA ARG A 73 -4.29 8.96 6.53
C ARG A 73 -3.86 7.93 5.49
N ALA A 74 -2.63 7.42 5.56
CA ALA A 74 -2.17 6.35 4.71
C ALA A 74 -2.58 4.98 5.27
N THR A 75 -3.89 4.69 5.27
CA THR A 75 -4.49 3.43 5.74
C THR A 75 -4.24 2.27 4.76
N SER A 76 -4.42 1.02 5.23
CA SER A 76 -4.32 -0.21 4.42
C SER A 76 -5.69 -0.84 4.25
N VAL A 77 -6.01 -1.39 3.07
CA VAL A 77 -7.31 -2.04 2.84
C VAL A 77 -7.45 -3.39 3.52
N LEU A 78 -6.33 -4.07 3.81
CA LEU A 78 -6.30 -5.33 4.53
C LEU A 78 -5.38 -5.24 5.76
N CYS A 79 -5.70 -6.02 6.79
CA CYS A 79 -4.77 -6.31 7.88
C CYS A 79 -3.66 -7.27 7.40
N ILE A 80 -2.52 -7.30 8.10
CA ILE A 80 -1.39 -8.17 7.73
C ILE A 80 -1.80 -9.66 7.66
N PRO A 81 -2.55 -10.22 8.63
CA PRO A 81 -2.93 -11.64 8.57
C PRO A 81 -3.72 -12.00 7.31
N CYS A 82 -4.77 -11.24 6.99
CA CYS A 82 -5.59 -11.50 5.78
C CYS A 82 -4.79 -11.32 4.50
N ALA A 83 -3.89 -10.32 4.46
CA ALA A 83 -3.05 -10.08 3.31
C ALA A 83 -2.05 -11.23 3.09
N LYS A 84 -1.47 -11.80 4.15
CA LYS A 84 -0.58 -12.97 4.07
C LYS A 84 -1.33 -14.23 3.66
N GLU A 85 -2.48 -14.49 4.30
CA GLU A 85 -3.34 -15.65 4.03
C GLU A 85 -3.77 -15.69 2.54
N GLY A 86 -4.14 -14.54 1.97
CA GLY A 86 -4.57 -14.45 0.58
C GLY A 86 -3.47 -14.20 -0.44
N GLY A 87 -2.19 -14.10 -0.05
CA GLY A 87 -1.13 -13.69 -0.98
C GLY A 87 -1.32 -12.28 -1.57
N LEU A 88 -2.02 -11.41 -0.86
CA LEU A 88 -2.42 -10.08 -1.32
C LEU A 88 -1.53 -8.99 -0.76
N CYS A 89 -1.43 -7.88 -1.48
CA CYS A 89 -0.89 -6.64 -0.97
C CYS A 89 -1.84 -6.07 0.09
N ARG A 90 -1.34 -5.91 1.33
CA ARG A 90 -2.12 -5.32 2.43
C ARG A 90 -2.72 -3.96 2.09
N ARG A 91 -2.03 -3.23 1.19
CA ARG A 91 -2.25 -1.81 0.97
C ARG A 91 -3.29 -1.51 -0.07
N CYS A 92 -3.23 -2.14 -1.23
CA CYS A 92 -4.22 -1.98 -2.30
C CYS A 92 -5.17 -3.16 -2.45
N GLY A 93 -4.88 -4.29 -1.81
CA GLY A 93 -5.67 -5.51 -1.92
C GLY A 93 -5.40 -6.32 -3.18
N GLY A 94 -4.55 -5.84 -4.11
CA GLY A 94 -4.07 -6.54 -5.31
C GLY A 94 -3.18 -7.74 -5.00
N ASP A 95 -2.82 -8.53 -6.00
CA ASP A 95 -1.85 -9.62 -5.85
C ASP A 95 -0.47 -9.07 -5.41
N VAL A 96 0.20 -9.74 -4.46
CA VAL A 96 1.47 -9.24 -3.92
C VAL A 96 2.62 -9.33 -4.93
N ALA A 97 2.57 -10.31 -5.84
CA ALA A 97 3.51 -10.48 -6.95
C ALA A 97 3.10 -9.70 -8.21
N MET A 98 1.89 -9.12 -8.20
CA MET A 98 1.25 -8.42 -9.32
C MET A 98 0.84 -9.35 -10.46
N ASP A 99 0.48 -10.59 -10.15
CA ASP A 99 -0.14 -11.49 -11.12
C ASP A 99 -1.54 -10.98 -11.52
N THR A 100 -1.76 -10.87 -12.83
CA THR A 100 -3.03 -10.39 -13.41
C THR A 100 -3.99 -11.54 -13.77
N GLY A 101 -3.52 -12.79 -13.73
CA GLY A 101 -4.33 -13.98 -14.04
C GLY A 101 -5.10 -14.55 -12.84
N ARG A 102 -4.89 -14.02 -11.63
CA ARG A 102 -5.52 -14.51 -10.40
C ARG A 102 -7.04 -14.30 -10.44
N ALA A 103 -7.81 -15.37 -10.18
CA ALA A 103 -9.28 -15.35 -10.24
C ALA A 103 -9.96 -15.53 -8.87
N ASP A 104 -9.23 -15.97 -7.85
CA ASP A 104 -9.74 -16.41 -6.54
C ASP A 104 -9.69 -15.28 -5.49
N TRP A 105 -10.36 -14.14 -5.73
CA TRP A 105 -10.39 -13.08 -4.73
C TRP A 105 -11.12 -13.51 -3.45
N PRO A 106 -10.55 -13.28 -2.26
CA PRO A 106 -11.23 -13.61 -1.01
C PRO A 106 -12.48 -12.74 -0.88
N SER A 107 -13.63 -13.38 -0.66
CA SER A 107 -14.84 -12.67 -0.25
C SER A 107 -14.68 -12.15 1.18
N PRO A 108 -15.31 -11.03 1.53
CA PRO A 108 -15.43 -10.63 2.93
C PRO A 108 -15.97 -11.81 3.74
N ARG A 109 -15.30 -12.14 4.85
CA ARG A 109 -15.81 -13.12 5.82
C ARG A 109 -17.08 -12.53 6.43
N THR A 110 -18.23 -12.83 5.85
CA THR A 110 -19.53 -12.57 6.45
C THR A 110 -19.70 -13.55 7.59
N GLU A 111 -19.20 -13.24 8.79
CA GLU A 111 -19.71 -13.78 10.07
C GLU A 111 -18.91 -13.22 11.27
N LYS A 112 -19.62 -12.51 12.15
CA LYS A 112 -19.85 -13.03 13.50
C LYS A 112 -21.32 -13.46 13.50
N ALA A 113 -21.64 -14.75 13.45
CA ALA A 113 -21.69 -15.65 14.61
C ALA A 113 -22.57 -15.06 15.72
N SER A 114 -23.76 -15.63 15.84
CA SER A 114 -24.63 -15.62 17.01
C SER A 114 -23.84 -15.76 18.31
N ASP A 115 -23.96 -14.78 19.21
CA ASP A 115 -23.72 -14.99 20.64
C ASP A 115 -24.84 -15.90 21.17
N GLU A 116 -24.64 -17.21 21.10
CA GLU A 116 -25.33 -18.18 21.95
C GLU A 116 -24.39 -18.55 23.12
N SER A 117 -24.75 -18.01 24.29
CA SER A 117 -24.72 -18.67 25.59
C SER A 117 -23.39 -18.88 26.32
N ALA A 118 -23.17 -18.08 27.37
CA ALA A 118 -22.56 -18.55 28.62
C ALA A 118 -23.13 -17.80 29.84
N GLN A 119 -24.14 -18.44 30.45
CA GLN A 119 -24.49 -18.53 31.88
C GLN A 119 -24.62 -17.25 32.72
#